data_AF-A0A1I8HP15-F1
#
_entry.id   AF-A0A1I8HP15-F1
#
_cell.length_a   1.000
_cell.length_b   1.000
_cell.length_c   1.000
_cell.angle_alpha   90.00
_cell.angle_beta   90.00
_cell.angle_gamma   90.00
#
_symmetry.space_group_name_H-M   'P 1'
#
loop_
_entity.id
_entity.type
_entity.pdbx_description
1 polymer ?
#
loop_
_entity_poly.entity_id
_entity_poly.type
_entity_poly.pdbx_seq_one_letter_code
_entity_poly.pdbx_strand_id
1 'polypeptide(L)'
;ICVRLAPTNSLLMWTRVCAANRAEEDAAFRQLMQARYSQQAMYMDSGDEGFVDLFCVKAVTYGDTSVNCAAILRRYSSLQEDEEAMSPDHCCINLLFGIAFTDNRTLKLVLPYHSARLLLIGLHKLARAANQLLGASLDRRAHWLKHEYLRMYCSNEPHKGPGLGECIR
;
A
#
# COMPACT_ATOMS: atom_id res chain seq x y z
N ILE A 1 2.20 16.33 -6.32
CA ILE A 1 2.42 14.93 -5.91
C ILE A 1 1.75 14.05 -6.95
N CYS A 2 2.53 13.22 -7.64
CA CYS A 2 2.03 12.22 -8.57
C CYS A 2 1.91 10.89 -7.82
N VAL A 3 0.75 10.23 -7.90
CA VAL A 3 0.52 8.92 -7.27
C VAL A 3 0.51 7.85 -8.38
N ARG A 4 1.33 6.82 -8.22
CA ARG A 4 1.50 5.75 -9.21
C ARG A 4 1.52 4.39 -8.54
N LEU A 5 0.92 3.40 -9.20
CA LEU A 5 1.00 2.01 -8.79
C LEU A 5 2.18 1.33 -9.52
N ALA A 6 2.96 0.52 -8.81
CA ALA A 6 4.00 -0.29 -9.43
C ALA A 6 3.40 -1.34 -10.38
N PRO A 7 4.13 -1.81 -11.41
CA PRO A 7 3.67 -2.86 -12.32
C PRO A 7 3.25 -4.16 -11.62
N THR A 8 3.77 -4.40 -10.42
CA THR A 8 3.41 -5.55 -9.58
C THR A 8 2.04 -5.41 -8.92
N ASN A 9 1.38 -4.26 -9.04
CA ASN A 9 0.10 -3.91 -8.40
C ASN A 9 0.07 -4.08 -6.88
N SER A 10 1.24 -4.11 -6.25
CA SER A 10 1.42 -4.33 -4.81
C SER A 10 2.01 -3.12 -4.10
N LEU A 11 2.47 -2.12 -4.83
CA LEU A 11 3.15 -0.96 -4.25
C LEU A 11 2.50 0.32 -4.77
N LEU A 12 2.00 1.14 -3.84
CA LEU A 12 1.53 2.48 -4.12
C LEU A 12 2.68 3.45 -3.83
N MET A 13 3.02 4.30 -4.79
CA MET A 13 4.12 5.26 -4.65
C MET A 13 3.65 6.67 -4.92
N TRP A 14 4.28 7.63 -4.26
CA TRP A 14 4.07 9.05 -4.49
C TRP A 14 5.40 9.75 -4.68
N THR A 15 5.44 10.74 -5.57
CA THR A 15 6.62 11.58 -5.80
C THR A 15 6.23 13.03 -6.01
N ARG A 16 7.16 13.96 -5.71
CA ARG A 16 6.97 15.39 -5.96
C ARG A 16 6.93 15.69 -7.45
N VAL A 17 7.65 14.89 -8.23
CA VAL A 17 7.84 15.04 -9.66
C VAL A 17 6.53 14.68 -10.38
N CYS A 18 5.72 15.70 -10.70
CA CYS A 18 4.84 15.62 -11.86
C CYS A 18 5.73 15.91 -13.06
N ALA A 19 6.48 14.93 -13.54
CA ALA A 19 7.52 15.23 -14.52
C ALA A 19 6.85 15.69 -15.81
N ALA A 20 7.40 16.72 -16.45
CA ALA A 20 7.00 17.07 -17.80
C ALA A 20 7.28 15.91 -18.78
N ASN A 21 8.24 15.02 -18.44
CA ASN A 21 8.73 13.93 -19.26
C ASN A 21 8.71 12.57 -18.54
N ARG A 22 8.16 11.55 -19.21
CA ARG A 22 8.03 10.16 -18.73
C ARG A 22 9.36 9.52 -18.24
N ALA A 23 10.50 9.96 -18.78
CA ALA A 23 11.82 9.44 -18.43
C ALA A 23 12.26 9.78 -16.99
N GLU A 24 11.91 10.98 -16.52
CA GLU A 24 12.21 11.44 -15.16
C GLU A 24 11.34 10.72 -14.14
N GLU A 25 10.06 10.49 -14.46
CA GLU A 25 9.15 9.69 -13.63
C GLU A 25 9.66 8.25 -13.48
N ASP A 26 10.14 7.65 -14.57
CA ASP A 26 10.68 6.29 -14.53
C ASP A 26 12.02 6.24 -13.77
N ALA A 27 12.80 7.32 -13.75
CA ALA A 27 14.00 7.41 -12.91
C ALA A 27 13.65 7.46 -11.42
N ALA A 28 12.71 8.31 -11.02
CA ALA A 28 12.22 8.40 -9.64
C ALA A 28 11.60 7.06 -9.18
N PHE A 29 10.83 6.42 -10.06
CA PHE A 29 10.28 5.08 -9.84
C PHE A 29 11.38 4.05 -9.54
N ARG A 30 12.44 4.02 -10.36
CA ARG A 30 13.57 3.07 -10.16
C ARG A 30 14.27 3.31 -8.83
N GLN A 31 14.45 4.57 -8.42
CA GLN A 31 15.07 4.91 -7.15
C GLN A 31 14.24 4.41 -5.96
N LEU A 32 12.92 4.65 -5.97
CA LEU A 32 12.04 4.15 -4.91
C LEU A 32 11.99 2.62 -4.84
N MET A 33 11.98 1.95 -6.00
CA MET A 33 12.07 0.48 -6.05
C MET A 33 13.41 -0.03 -5.49
N GLN A 34 14.52 0.62 -5.81
CA GLN A 34 15.83 0.27 -5.26
C GLN A 34 15.88 0.47 -3.74
N ALA A 35 15.29 1.55 -3.23
CA ALA A 35 15.15 1.79 -1.79
C ALA A 35 14.35 0.68 -1.11
N ARG A 36 13.20 0.29 -1.68
CA ARG A 36 12.38 -0.84 -1.19
C ARG A 36 13.20 -2.13 -1.08
N TYR A 37 13.90 -2.53 -2.15
CA TYR A 37 14.62 -3.80 -2.16
C TYR A 37 15.88 -3.79 -1.29
N SER A 38 16.60 -2.68 -1.23
CA SER A 38 17.82 -2.56 -0.42
C SER A 38 17.53 -2.52 1.07
N GLN A 39 16.46 -1.82 1.48
CA GLN A 39 16.10 -1.67 2.89
C GLN A 39 15.12 -2.75 3.37
N GLN A 40 14.59 -3.57 2.45
CA GLN A 40 13.50 -4.52 2.71
C GLN A 40 12.30 -3.85 3.41
N ALA A 41 12.09 -2.57 3.13
CA ALA A 41 11.06 -1.78 3.76
C ALA A 41 9.71 -2.00 3.05
N MET A 42 8.64 -2.17 3.83
CA MET A 42 7.27 -2.26 3.31
C MET A 42 6.62 -0.88 3.14
N TYR A 43 7.26 0.17 3.64
CA TYR A 43 6.81 1.55 3.51
C TYR A 43 7.97 2.51 3.74
N MET A 44 7.95 3.65 3.04
CA MET A 44 8.82 4.80 3.24
C MET A 44 8.03 6.08 3.04
N ASP A 45 8.33 7.09 3.86
CA ASP A 45 7.75 8.43 3.75
C ASP A 45 8.82 9.48 3.99
N SER A 46 9.21 10.17 2.92
CA SER A 46 10.06 11.35 2.96
C SER A 46 9.25 12.65 2.77
N GLY A 47 7.93 12.58 3.02
CA GLY A 47 6.97 13.67 2.88
C GLY A 47 6.55 13.89 1.43
N ASP A 48 7.49 14.33 0.61
CA ASP A 48 7.23 14.64 -0.81
C ASP A 48 7.35 13.39 -1.71
N GLU A 49 8.05 12.37 -1.25
CA GLU A 49 8.22 11.09 -1.95
C GLU A 49 8.04 9.92 -0.99
N GLY A 50 7.66 8.77 -1.53
CA GLY A 50 7.50 7.58 -0.70
C GLY A 50 6.75 6.46 -1.37
N PHE A 51 6.63 5.36 -0.64
CA PHE A 51 5.86 4.21 -1.08
C PHE A 51 5.23 3.49 0.10
N VAL A 52 4.16 2.75 -0.19
CA VAL A 52 3.50 1.85 0.75
C VAL A 52 3.11 0.56 0.04
N ASP A 53 3.43 -0.57 0.66
CA ASP A 53 3.00 -1.88 0.18
C ASP A 53 1.51 -2.09 0.52
N LEU A 54 0.74 -2.46 -0.50
CA LEU A 54 -0.70 -2.70 -0.39
C LEU A 54 -1.04 -3.92 0.46
N PHE A 55 -0.09 -4.85 0.65
CA PHE A 55 -0.26 -5.95 1.60
C PHE A 55 -0.28 -5.50 3.06
N CYS A 56 0.21 -4.30 3.35
CA CYS A 56 0.16 -3.69 4.68
C CYS A 56 -1.04 -2.76 4.88
N VAL A 57 -1.87 -2.58 3.85
CA VAL A 57 -3.05 -1.72 3.93
C VAL A 57 -4.18 -2.43 4.66
N LYS A 58 -4.66 -1.79 5.72
CA LYS A 58 -5.73 -2.28 6.59
C LYS A 58 -7.09 -1.74 6.17
N ALA A 59 -7.16 -0.46 5.82
CA ALA A 59 -8.41 0.19 5.43
C ALA A 59 -8.16 1.39 4.52
N VAL A 60 -9.18 1.70 3.70
CA VAL A 60 -9.24 2.89 2.85
C VAL A 60 -10.56 3.60 3.19
N THR A 61 -10.52 4.86 3.58
CA THR A 61 -11.74 5.61 3.95
C THR A 61 -11.75 7.00 3.32
N TYR A 62 -12.95 7.56 3.19
CA TYR A 62 -13.14 8.97 2.89
C TYR A 62 -13.04 9.83 4.14
N GLY A 63 -12.63 11.08 3.93
CA GLY A 63 -12.91 12.19 4.82
C GLY A 63 -11.97 12.29 6.01
N ASP A 64 -11.54 13.52 6.29
CA ASP A 64 -10.92 13.89 7.54
C ASP A 64 -11.19 15.36 7.80
N THR A 65 -11.79 15.68 8.94
CA THR A 65 -12.07 17.06 9.34
C THR A 65 -10.81 17.81 9.81
N SER A 66 -9.70 17.10 10.04
CA SER A 66 -8.46 17.69 10.55
C SER A 66 -7.63 18.42 9.50
N VAL A 67 -7.79 18.09 8.21
CA VAL A 67 -7.04 18.72 7.12
C VAL A 67 -7.88 19.84 6.52
N ASN A 68 -7.32 21.04 6.38
CA ASN A 68 -7.98 22.15 5.69
C ASN A 68 -7.99 21.90 4.17
N CYS A 69 -8.85 20.97 3.74
CA CYS A 69 -9.01 20.59 2.34
C CYS A 69 -9.42 21.80 1.50
N ALA A 70 -10.21 22.73 2.06
CA ALA A 70 -10.62 23.96 1.37
C ALA A 70 -9.43 24.81 0.89
N ALA A 71 -8.38 24.98 1.70
CA ALA A 71 -7.18 25.74 1.31
C ALA A 71 -6.37 25.03 0.20
N ILE A 72 -6.34 23.70 0.22
CA ILE A 72 -5.62 22.88 -0.76
C ILE A 72 -6.40 22.82 -2.09
N LEU A 73 -7.72 22.61 -2.02
CA LEU A 73 -8.62 22.54 -3.18
C LEU A 73 -8.72 23.86 -3.95
N ARG A 74 -8.57 25.01 -3.27
CA ARG A 74 -8.43 26.31 -3.96
C ARG A 74 -7.25 26.35 -4.94
N ARG A 75 -6.22 25.51 -4.77
CA ARG A 75 -5.11 25.40 -5.73
C ARG A 75 -5.48 24.57 -6.97
N TYR A 76 -6.55 23.79 -6.90
CA TYR A 76 -7.10 22.97 -7.98
C TYR A 76 -8.37 23.60 -8.61
N SER A 77 -8.66 24.87 -8.26
CA SER A 77 -9.88 25.67 -8.49
C SER A 77 -10.31 25.88 -9.95
N SER A 78 -9.54 25.45 -10.96
CA SER A 78 -9.96 25.57 -12.35
C SER A 78 -11.03 24.55 -12.78
N LEU A 79 -11.49 23.68 -11.86
CA LEU A 79 -12.45 22.59 -12.09
C LEU A 79 -13.77 22.78 -11.30
N GLN A 80 -14.09 24.02 -10.94
CA GLN A 80 -15.25 24.44 -10.12
C GLN A 80 -16.57 24.41 -10.91
N GLU A 81 -17.09 23.25 -11.28
CA GLU A 81 -18.46 23.19 -11.84
C GLU A 81 -19.52 22.87 -10.76
N ASP A 82 -19.15 22.21 -9.64
CA ASP A 82 -20.13 21.68 -8.68
C ASP A 82 -19.74 21.97 -7.21
N GLU A 83 -20.66 22.56 -6.42
CA GLU A 83 -20.46 22.84 -4.98
C GLU A 83 -20.28 21.54 -4.14
N GLU A 84 -20.93 20.46 -4.54
CA GLU A 84 -20.86 19.14 -3.89
C GLU A 84 -19.47 18.49 -4.06
N ALA A 85 -18.77 18.84 -5.15
CA ALA A 85 -17.41 18.39 -5.45
C ALA A 85 -16.33 19.08 -4.59
N MET A 86 -16.70 20.08 -3.78
CA MET A 86 -15.77 20.83 -2.92
C MET A 86 -15.86 20.48 -1.43
N SER A 87 -16.71 19.50 -1.07
CA SER A 87 -16.78 19.03 0.32
C SER A 87 -15.47 18.36 0.74
N PRO A 88 -14.88 18.75 1.90
CA PRO A 88 -13.64 18.15 2.43
C PRO A 88 -13.76 16.63 2.62
N ASP A 89 -14.97 16.14 2.85
CA ASP A 89 -15.26 14.74 3.11
C ASP A 89 -15.06 13.86 1.87
N HIS A 90 -15.25 14.42 0.67
CA HIS A 90 -15.16 13.67 -0.59
C HIS A 90 -13.84 13.88 -1.34
N CYS A 91 -13.03 14.86 -0.91
CA CYS A 91 -11.74 15.18 -1.53
C CYS A 91 -10.53 14.63 -0.77
N CYS A 92 -10.73 14.11 0.44
CA CYS A 92 -9.69 13.49 1.25
C CYS A 92 -9.86 11.97 1.28
N ILE A 93 -8.79 11.25 0.97
CA ILE A 93 -8.71 9.80 1.12
C ILE A 93 -7.71 9.50 2.24
N ASN A 94 -8.12 8.68 3.18
CA ASN A 94 -7.25 8.16 4.24
C ASN A 94 -6.93 6.69 3.95
N LEU A 95 -5.63 6.39 3.92
CA LEU A 95 -5.11 5.04 3.79
C LEU A 95 -4.52 4.63 5.14
N LEU A 96 -5.18 3.72 5.84
CA LEU A 96 -4.67 3.11 7.07
C LEU A 96 -3.79 1.92 6.71
N PHE A 97 -2.53 1.95 7.11
CA PHE A 97 -1.57 0.88 6.86
C PHE A 97 -0.71 0.61 8.09
N GLY A 98 -0.07 -0.55 8.09
CA GLY A 98 0.97 -0.91 9.05
C GLY A 98 1.15 -2.41 9.17
N ILE A 99 2.31 -2.79 9.72
CA ILE A 99 2.78 -4.19 9.68
C ILE A 99 2.13 -5.01 10.80
N ALA A 100 2.11 -4.45 12.01
CA ALA A 100 1.52 -5.07 13.18
C ALA A 100 0.12 -4.53 13.45
N PHE A 101 -0.70 -5.25 14.23
CA PHE A 101 -2.03 -4.76 14.64
C PHE A 101 -1.95 -3.40 15.37
N THR A 102 -0.90 -3.20 16.16
CA THR A 102 -0.64 -1.98 16.93
C THR A 102 0.00 -0.85 16.12
N ASP A 103 0.65 -1.15 14.99
CA ASP A 103 1.27 -0.16 14.11
C ASP A 103 0.20 0.35 13.15
N ASN A 104 -0.40 1.49 13.47
CA ASN A 104 -1.47 2.11 12.70
C ASN A 104 -1.00 3.48 12.20
N ARG A 105 -0.69 3.56 10.91
CA ARG A 105 -0.24 4.78 10.24
C ARG A 105 -1.26 5.18 9.19
N THR A 106 -1.42 6.48 8.99
CA THR A 106 -2.40 7.03 8.06
C THR A 106 -1.72 7.93 7.04
N LEU A 107 -1.83 7.55 5.76
CA LEU A 107 -1.46 8.39 4.63
C LEU A 107 -2.70 9.13 4.15
N LYS A 108 -2.63 10.46 4.11
CA LYS A 108 -3.74 11.31 3.69
C LYS A 108 -3.45 11.84 2.28
N LEU A 109 -4.38 11.59 1.37
CA LEU A 109 -4.28 12.02 -0.01
C LEU A 109 -5.42 13.00 -0.30
N VAL A 110 -5.07 14.23 -0.66
CA VAL A 110 -6.05 15.26 -1.05
C VAL A 110 -6.02 15.39 -2.56
N LEU A 111 -7.15 15.10 -3.20
CA LEU A 111 -7.33 15.15 -4.65
C LEU A 111 -8.66 15.83 -5.02
N PRO A 112 -8.81 16.33 -6.26
CA PRO A 112 -10.10 16.76 -6.79
C PRO A 112 -11.13 15.62 -6.72
N TYR A 113 -12.42 15.94 -6.53
CA TYR A 113 -13.50 14.99 -6.30
C TYR A 113 -13.49 13.77 -7.22
N HIS A 114 -13.45 13.97 -8.55
CA HIS A 114 -13.48 12.86 -9.50
C HIS A 114 -12.24 11.96 -9.39
N SER A 115 -11.05 12.56 -9.25
CA SER A 115 -9.80 11.82 -9.08
C SER A 115 -9.77 11.07 -7.75
N ALA A 116 -10.24 11.70 -6.66
CA ALA A 116 -10.37 11.08 -5.36
C ALA A 116 -11.32 9.87 -5.43
N ARG A 117 -12.47 10.03 -6.09
CA ARG A 117 -13.46 8.96 -6.25
C ARG A 117 -12.91 7.76 -7.02
N LEU A 118 -12.24 8.01 -8.14
CA LEU A 118 -11.62 6.95 -8.93
C LEU A 118 -10.51 6.24 -8.16
N LEU A 119 -9.65 7.01 -7.49
CA LEU A 119 -8.54 6.45 -6.71
C LEU A 119 -9.06 5.61 -5.54
N LEU A 120 -10.09 6.07 -4.84
CA LEU A 120 -10.67 5.33 -3.72
C LEU A 120 -11.29 4.00 -4.16
N ILE A 121 -12.05 3.99 -5.25
CA ILE A 121 -12.62 2.76 -5.81
C ILE A 121 -11.49 1.79 -6.23
N GLY A 122 -10.45 2.31 -6.87
CA GLY A 122 -9.27 1.53 -7.26
C GLY A 122 -8.55 0.92 -6.06
N LEU A 123 -8.26 1.72 -5.04
CA LEU A 123 -7.58 1.28 -3.83
C LEU A 123 -8.40 0.26 -3.03
N HIS A 124 -9.72 0.43 -2.94
CA HIS A 124 -10.58 -0.59 -2.31
C HIS A 124 -10.49 -1.94 -3.02
N LYS A 125 -10.55 -1.94 -4.36
CA LYS A 125 -10.43 -3.17 -5.14
C LYS A 125 -9.05 -3.80 -4.99
N LEU A 126 -8.00 -2.99 -5.02
CA LEU A 126 -6.62 -3.46 -4.88
C LEU A 126 -6.35 -3.98 -3.46
N ALA A 127 -6.76 -3.27 -2.42
CA ALA A 127 -6.59 -3.72 -1.03
C ALA A 127 -7.37 -5.02 -0.77
N ARG A 128 -8.58 -5.15 -1.34
CA ARG A 128 -9.34 -6.40 -1.28
C ARG A 128 -8.61 -7.54 -1.99
N ALA A 129 -8.10 -7.30 -3.19
CA ALA A 129 -7.35 -8.30 -3.96
C ALA A 129 -6.05 -8.70 -3.23
N ALA A 130 -5.31 -7.73 -2.68
CA ALA A 130 -4.11 -7.97 -1.90
C ALA A 130 -4.40 -8.85 -0.66
N ASN A 131 -5.47 -8.56 0.07
CA ASN A 131 -5.90 -9.38 1.20
C ASN A 131 -6.28 -10.81 0.79
N GLN A 132 -6.96 -10.98 -0.35
CA GLN A 132 -7.30 -12.31 -0.88
C GLN A 132 -6.05 -13.10 -1.28
N LEU A 133 -5.09 -12.45 -1.94
CA LEU A 133 -3.81 -13.06 -2.31
C LEU A 133 -2.99 -13.42 -1.08
N LEU A 134 -2.97 -12.55 -0.07
CA LEU A 134 -2.28 -12.81 1.20
C LEU A 134 -2.89 -14.04 1.89
N GLY A 135 -4.21 -14.08 2.05
CA GLY A 135 -4.94 -15.21 2.62
C GLY A 135 -4.64 -16.53 1.89
N ALA A 136 -4.79 -16.55 0.56
CA ALA A 136 -4.51 -17.74 -0.24
C ALA A 136 -3.04 -18.19 -0.21
N SER A 137 -2.09 -17.28 0.01
CA SER A 137 -0.66 -17.60 0.15
C SER A 137 -0.32 -18.15 1.54
N LEU A 138 -0.94 -17.61 2.59
CA LEU A 138 -0.80 -18.08 3.97
C LEU A 138 -1.39 -19.49 4.10
N ASP A 139 -2.55 -19.72 3.49
CA ASP A 139 -3.19 -21.04 3.46
C ASP A 139 -2.28 -22.10 2.80
N ARG A 140 -1.59 -21.74 1.71
CA ARG A 140 -0.64 -22.64 1.04
C ARG A 140 0.58 -22.94 1.90
N ARG A 141 1.16 -21.94 2.57
CA ARG A 141 2.30 -22.14 3.48
C ARG A 141 1.91 -22.97 4.70
N ALA A 142 0.75 -22.70 5.30
CA ALA A 142 0.22 -23.48 6.41
C ALA A 142 -0.05 -24.93 6.01
N HIS A 143 -0.61 -25.15 4.81
CA HIS A 143 -0.83 -26.49 4.27
C HIS A 143 0.49 -27.24 4.02
N TRP A 144 1.48 -26.56 3.44
CA TRP A 144 2.81 -27.14 3.23
C TRP A 144 3.49 -27.51 4.56
N LEU A 145 3.46 -26.63 5.56
CA LEU A 145 4.00 -26.90 6.90
C LEU A 145 3.31 -28.09 7.56
N LYS A 146 1.97 -28.19 7.44
CA LYS A 146 1.21 -29.33 7.95
C LYS A 146 1.62 -30.63 7.27
N HIS A 147 1.78 -30.62 5.95
CA HIS A 147 2.23 -31.78 5.18
C HIS A 147 3.63 -32.23 5.62
N GLU A 148 4.57 -31.30 5.75
CA GLU A 148 5.95 -31.61 6.15
C GLU A 148 6.01 -32.12 7.60
N TYR A 149 5.22 -31.55 8.50
CA TYR A 149 5.09 -32.05 9.88
C TYR A 149 4.59 -33.50 9.90
N LEU A 150 3.52 -33.81 9.16
CA LEU A 150 2.96 -35.16 9.10
C LEU A 150 3.93 -36.16 8.45
N ARG A 151 4.65 -35.73 7.41
CA ARG A 151 5.70 -36.53 6.79
C ARG A 151 6.78 -36.89 7.81
N MET A 152 7.30 -35.91 8.55
CA MET A 152 8.32 -36.14 9.58
C MET A 152 7.79 -37.04 10.72
N TYR A 153 6.55 -36.83 11.17
CA TYR A 153 5.94 -37.62 12.24
C TYR A 153 5.74 -39.10 11.84
N CYS A 154 5.29 -39.36 10.61
CA CYS A 154 5.00 -40.72 10.13
C CYS A 154 6.25 -41.50 9.68
N SER A 155 7.41 -40.86 9.51
CA SER A 155 8.62 -41.49 8.96
C SER A 155 9.45 -42.33 9.95
N ASN A 156 9.00 -42.56 11.19
CA ASN A 156 9.63 -43.49 12.17
C ASN A 156 11.15 -43.26 12.47
N GLU A 157 11.73 -42.09 12.14
CA GLU A 157 13.08 -41.72 12.60
C GLU A 157 13.04 -41.09 14.00
N PRO A 158 14.04 -41.28 14.88
CA PRO A 158 14.07 -40.68 16.22
C PRO A 158 14.00 -39.14 16.12
N HIS A 159 12.91 -38.57 16.63
CA HIS A 159 12.49 -37.21 16.36
C HIS A 159 13.45 -36.17 16.96
N LYS A 160 14.14 -35.41 16.11
CA LYS A 160 14.66 -34.08 16.45
C LYS A 160 13.77 -33.07 15.72
N GLY A 161 13.08 -32.21 16.46
CA GLY A 161 12.33 -31.10 15.87
C GLY A 161 13.26 -30.23 15.00
N PRO A 162 12.72 -29.46 14.04
CA PRO A 162 13.54 -28.62 13.18
C PRO A 162 14.41 -27.71 14.06
N GLY A 163 15.73 -27.82 13.87
CA GLY A 163 16.67 -26.96 14.59
C GLY A 163 16.40 -25.51 14.20
N LEU A 164 16.43 -24.60 15.17
CA LEU A 164 16.15 -23.16 15.00
C LEU A 164 16.94 -22.49 13.83
N GLY A 165 17.99 -23.13 13.32
CA GLY A 165 18.80 -22.66 12.18
C GLY A 165 18.34 -23.08 10.78
N GLU A 166 17.36 -23.98 10.62
CA GLU A 166 16.90 -24.44 9.29
C GLU A 166 15.67 -23.71 8.77
N CYS A 167 14.94 -22.99 9.62
CA CYS A 167 13.67 -22.37 9.22
C CYS A 167 13.81 -21.04 8.45
N ILE A 168 15.02 -20.57 8.13
CA ILE A 168 15.24 -19.36 7.32
C ILE A 168 16.36 -19.61 6.31
N ARG A 169 15.99 -19.99 5.09
CA ARG A 169 16.79 -19.81 3.87
C ARG A 169 15.91 -19.39 2.71
#